data_AF-A0A9X1G5A4-F1
#
_entry.id   AF-A0A9X1G5A4-F1
#
_cell.length_a   1.000
_cell.length_b   1.000
_cell.length_c   1.000
_cell.angle_alpha   90.00
_cell.angle_beta   90.00
_cell.angle_gamma   90.00
#
_symmetry.space_group_name_H-M   'P 1'
#
loop_
_entity.id
_entity.type
_entity.pdbx_description
1 polymer ?
#
loop_
_entity_poly.entity_id
_entity_poly.type
_entity_poly.pdbx_seq_one_letter_code
_entity_poly.pdbx_strand_id
1 'polypeptide(L)'
;MRLTRHQLQHKISLLEASINDDTAEFAVYAARELLKYMNKVEILEKSLAVTITLPYCSASPVCEIEAGYAAGVSDCREAIRRAGYPIEGDD
;
A
#
# COMPACT_ATOMS: atom_id res chain seq x y z
N MET A 1 1.82 0.89 24.35
CA MET A 1 0.96 -0.32 24.20
C MET A 1 -0.17 0.04 23.25
N ARG A 2 -0.39 -0.70 22.15
CA ARG A 2 -1.48 -0.42 21.20
C ARG A 2 -2.74 -1.16 21.67
N LEU A 3 -3.83 -0.44 21.88
CA LEU A 3 -5.11 -1.02 22.29
C LEU A 3 -5.67 -1.90 21.15
N THR A 4 -5.92 -3.17 21.42
CA THR A 4 -6.53 -4.10 20.45
C THR A 4 -8.05 -4.16 20.61
N ARG A 5 -8.75 -4.59 19.57
CA ARG A 5 -10.22 -4.76 19.63
C ARG A 5 -10.66 -5.73 20.71
N HIS A 6 -9.95 -6.85 20.85
CA HIS A 6 -10.26 -7.82 21.90
C HIS A 6 -10.07 -7.25 23.30
N GLN A 7 -9.03 -6.43 23.52
CA GLN A 7 -8.84 -5.72 24.78
C GLN A 7 -9.97 -4.73 25.06
N LEU A 8 -10.41 -3.98 24.05
CA LEU A 8 -11.51 -3.03 24.19
C LEU A 8 -12.85 -3.74 24.42
N GLN A 9 -13.15 -4.82 23.68
CA GLN A 9 -14.35 -5.65 23.88
C GLN A 9 -14.40 -6.24 25.29
N HIS A 10 -13.30 -6.84 25.75
CA HIS A 10 -13.21 -7.36 27.11
C HIS A 10 -13.42 -6.25 28.15
N LYS A 11 -12.84 -5.06 27.93
CA LYS A 11 -13.02 -3.92 28.83
C LYS A 11 -14.46 -3.41 28.86
N ILE A 12 -15.14 -3.37 27.72
CA ILE A 12 -16.55 -3.02 27.63
C ILE A 12 -17.39 -4.00 28.45
N SER A 13 -17.19 -5.30 28.31
CA SER A 13 -17.94 -6.30 29.08
C SER A 13 -17.74 -6.16 30.59
N LEU A 14 -16.54 -5.81 31.04
CA LEU A 14 -16.27 -5.54 32.46
C LEU A 14 -16.97 -4.26 32.95
N LEU A 15 -16.97 -3.20 32.13
CA LEU A 15 -17.62 -1.93 32.48
C LEU A 15 -19.15 -2.07 32.49
N GLU A 16 -19.71 -2.84 31.55
CA GLU A 16 -21.15 -3.13 31.49
C GLU A 16 -21.66 -3.88 32.72
N ALA A 17 -20.84 -4.78 33.29
CA ALA A 17 -21.16 -5.49 34.52
C ALA A 17 -21.08 -4.62 35.79
N SER A 18 -20.58 -3.39 35.69
CA SER A 18 -20.33 -2.49 36.83
C SER A 18 -20.85 -1.06 36.59
N ILE A 19 -21.91 -0.92 35.78
CA ILE A 19 -22.58 0.37 35.57
C ILE A 19 -23.33 0.74 36.85
N ASN A 20 -22.74 1.69 37.59
CA ASN A 20 -23.24 2.10 38.90
C ASN A 20 -23.50 3.61 38.97
N ASP A 21 -23.01 4.38 37.99
CA ASP A 21 -23.14 5.84 37.91
C ASP A 21 -23.11 6.33 36.45
N ASP A 22 -23.48 7.60 36.26
CA ASP A 22 -23.52 8.27 34.95
C ASP A 22 -22.15 8.31 34.24
N THR A 23 -21.06 8.29 35.01
CA THR A 23 -19.70 8.30 34.46
C THR A 23 -19.34 6.94 33.87
N ALA A 24 -19.75 5.86 34.53
CA ALA A 24 -19.61 4.49 34.04
C ALA A 24 -20.48 4.26 32.79
N GLU A 25 -21.71 4.80 32.77
CA GLU A 25 -22.58 4.73 31.59
C GLU A 25 -21.95 5.47 30.39
N PHE A 26 -21.47 6.70 30.60
CA PHE A 26 -20.76 7.45 29.57
C PHE A 26 -19.49 6.72 29.08
N ALA A 27 -18.72 6.11 29.99
CA ALA A 27 -17.53 5.36 29.64
C ALA A 27 -17.85 4.13 28.77
N VAL A 28 -18.92 3.39 29.09
CA VAL A 28 -19.41 2.27 28.27
C VAL A 28 -19.84 2.75 26.90
N TYR A 29 -20.61 3.86 26.83
CA TYR A 29 -21.04 4.46 25.58
C TYR A 29 -19.84 4.86 24.70
N ALA A 30 -18.87 5.60 25.26
CA ALA A 30 -17.68 6.03 24.55
C ALA A 30 -16.83 4.84 24.05
N ALA A 31 -16.69 3.79 24.88
CA ALA A 31 -15.97 2.58 24.49
C ALA A 31 -16.65 1.82 23.35
N ARG A 32 -17.99 1.74 23.35
CA ARG A 32 -18.78 1.14 22.25
C ARG A 32 -18.63 1.92 20.96
N GLU A 33 -18.68 3.25 21.00
CA GLU A 33 -18.46 4.09 19.81
C GLU A 33 -17.03 3.94 19.29
N LEU A 34 -16.02 3.92 20.16
CA LEU A 34 -14.64 3.66 19.76
C LEU A 34 -14.50 2.32 19.03
N LEU A 35 -15.13 1.25 19.52
CA LEU A 35 -15.11 -0.07 18.87
C LEU A 35 -15.74 -0.01 17.46
N LYS A 36 -16.84 0.74 17.29
CA LYS A 36 -17.45 0.95 15.96
C LYS A 36 -16.49 1.67 15.02
N TYR A 37 -15.79 2.72 15.49
CA TYR A 37 -14.81 3.42 14.68
C TYR A 37 -13.62 2.55 14.28
N MET A 38 -13.09 1.73 15.20
CA MET A 38 -12.02 0.80 14.89
C MET A 38 -12.42 -0.18 13.78
N ASN A 39 -13.67 -0.67 13.79
CA ASN A 39 -14.16 -1.55 12.72
C ASN A 39 -14.30 -0.81 11.39
N LYS A 40 -14.80 0.43 11.39
CA LYS A 40 -14.90 1.25 10.17
C LYS A 40 -13.52 1.53 9.57
N VAL A 41 -12.53 1.87 10.40
CA VAL A 41 -11.15 2.11 9.96
C VAL A 41 -10.56 0.87 9.31
N GLU A 42 -10.72 -0.32 9.92
CA GLU A 42 -10.20 -1.55 9.31
C GLU A 42 -10.86 -1.86 7.95
N ILE A 43 -12.18 -1.66 7.83
CA ILE A 43 -12.89 -1.84 6.55
C ILE A 43 -12.33 -0.88 5.50
N LEU A 44 -12.10 0.38 5.88
CA LEU A 44 -11.52 1.39 4.99
C LEU A 44 -10.08 1.05 4.61
N GLU A 45 -9.24 0.66 5.57
CA GLU A 45 -7.87 0.21 5.32
C GLU A 45 -7.84 -0.96 4.34
N LYS A 46 -8.74 -1.94 4.49
CA LYS A 46 -8.88 -3.06 3.53
C LYS A 46 -9.32 -2.59 2.15
N SER A 47 -10.23 -1.62 2.06
CA SER A 47 -10.69 -1.05 0.79
C SER A 47 -9.65 -0.16 0.09
N LEU A 48 -8.75 0.45 0.86
CA LEU A 48 -7.66 1.28 0.34
C LEU A 48 -6.44 0.44 -0.02
N ALA A 49 -6.24 -0.70 0.64
CA ALA A 49 -5.21 -1.68 0.33
C ALA A 49 -5.51 -2.49 -0.96
N VAL A 50 -6.32 -1.94 -1.88
CA VAL A 50 -6.52 -2.53 -3.20
C VAL A 50 -5.19 -2.49 -3.93
N THR A 51 -4.64 -3.68 -4.20
CA THR A 51 -3.47 -3.84 -5.05
C THR A 51 -3.77 -3.23 -6.42
N ILE A 52 -3.09 -2.15 -6.77
CA ILE A 52 -3.12 -1.62 -8.13
C ILE A 52 -2.37 -2.64 -8.99
N THR A 53 -3.10 -3.51 -9.66
CA THR A 53 -2.53 -4.34 -10.73
C THR A 53 -2.29 -3.44 -11.92
N LEU A 54 -1.02 -3.13 -12.19
CA LEU A 54 -0.65 -2.55 -13.46
C LEU A 54 -1.08 -3.51 -14.57
N PRO A 55 -1.67 -3.02 -15.68
CA PRO A 55 -1.91 -3.87 -16.84
C PRO A 55 -0.59 -4.52 -17.25
N TYR A 56 -0.67 -5.76 -17.76
CA TYR A 56 0.49 -6.48 -18.25
C TYR A 56 1.22 -5.65 -19.30
N CYS A 57 2.35 -5.05 -18.93
CA CYS A 57 3.27 -4.42 -19.87
C CYS A 57 4.12 -5.53 -20.50
N SER A 58 3.74 -5.96 -21.71
CA SER A 58 4.54 -6.86 -22.54
C SER A 58 5.79 -6.18 -23.13
N ALA A 59 5.91 -4.86 -22.98
CA ALA A 59 7.07 -4.11 -23.42
C ALA A 59 8.05 -3.95 -22.23
N SER A 60 9.12 -4.74 -22.25
CA SER A 60 10.42 -4.22 -21.79
C SER A 60 10.64 -2.86 -22.48
N PRO A 61 11.24 -1.84 -21.84
CA PRO A 61 11.56 -0.59 -22.54
C PRO A 61 12.59 -0.86 -23.64
N VAL A 62 12.11 -1.29 -24.81
CA VAL A 62 12.87 -1.37 -26.04
C VAL A 62 13.04 0.07 -26.48
N CYS A 63 14.26 0.59 -26.36
CA CYS A 63 14.60 1.89 -26.90
C CYS A 63 14.82 1.70 -28.41
N GLU A 64 13.80 2.01 -29.21
CA GLU A 64 13.93 2.04 -30.66
C GLU A 64 14.80 3.26 -31.04
N ILE A 65 16.02 3.01 -31.48
CA ILE A 65 16.91 4.06 -32.01
C ILE A 65 16.60 4.17 -33.51
N GLU A 66 15.75 5.13 -33.89
CA GLU A 66 15.51 5.46 -35.30
C GLU A 66 16.80 6.00 -35.95
N ALA A 67 17.30 5.28 -36.97
CA ALA A 67 18.53 5.57 -37.69
C ALA A 67 18.42 6.77 -38.67
N GLY A 68 17.73 7.85 -38.26
CA GLY A 68 17.55 9.06 -39.09
C GLY A 68 18.78 9.98 -39.15
N TYR A 69 19.69 9.88 -38.16
CA TYR A 69 20.89 10.73 -38.08
C TYR A 69 22.13 9.88 -37.78
N ALA A 70 22.87 9.51 -38.83
CA ALA A 70 24.04 8.63 -38.77
C ALA A 70 25.18 9.10 -37.84
N ALA A 71 25.18 10.35 -37.37
CA ALA A 71 26.26 10.92 -36.57
C ALA A 71 26.15 10.67 -35.04
N GLY A 72 24.96 10.37 -34.50
CA GLY A 72 24.74 10.21 -33.05
C GLY A 72 24.46 8.78 -32.58
N VAL A 73 24.25 7.85 -33.52
CA VAL A 73 23.86 6.46 -33.22
C VAL A 73 25.06 5.63 -32.71
N SER A 74 26.29 5.95 -33.15
CA SER A 74 27.50 5.29 -32.67
C SER A 74 27.73 5.51 -31.19
N ASP A 75 27.46 6.71 -30.70
CA ASP A 75 27.74 7.12 -29.32
C ASP A 75 26.77 6.47 -28.34
N CYS A 76 25.49 6.37 -28.71
CA CYS A 76 24.49 5.66 -27.94
C CYS A 76 24.77 4.15 -27.91
N ARG A 77 25.13 3.54 -29.05
CA ARG A 77 25.46 2.11 -29.13
C ARG A 77 26.71 1.79 -28.29
N GLU A 78 27.72 2.64 -28.35
CA GLU A 78 28.95 2.49 -27.55
C GLU A 78 28.70 2.71 -26.05
N ALA A 79 27.84 3.66 -25.66
CA ALA A 79 27.44 3.85 -24.28
C ALA A 79 26.70 2.63 -23.71
N ILE A 80 25.77 2.04 -24.48
CA ILE A 80 25.04 0.82 -24.12
C ILE A 80 26.00 -0.37 -23.96
N ARG A 81 26.98 -0.50 -24.87
CA ARG A 81 28.03 -1.52 -24.81
C ARG A 81 28.89 -1.38 -23.56
N ARG A 82 29.33 -0.16 -23.22
CA ARG A 82 30.08 0.13 -21.98
C ARG A 82 29.29 -0.15 -20.71
N ALA A 83 27.95 -0.03 -20.76
CA ALA A 83 27.07 -0.37 -19.65
C ALA A 83 26.79 -1.89 -19.54
N GLY A 84 27.31 -2.71 -20.47
CA GLY A 84 27.23 -4.18 -20.41
C GLY A 84 25.89 -4.76 -20.88
N TYR A 85 25.08 -3.99 -21.61
CA TYR A 85 23.81 -4.47 -22.15
C TYR A 85 24.01 -5.09 -23.54
N PRO A 86 23.27 -6.17 -23.86
CA PRO A 86 23.33 -6.82 -25.17
C PRO A 86 22.75 -5.91 -26.26
N ILE A 87 23.38 -5.91 -27.43
CA ILE A 87 22.97 -5.13 -28.60
C ILE A 87 22.73 -6.09 -29.76
N GLU A 88 21.53 -6.03 -30.34
CA GLU A 88 21.13 -6.91 -31.44
C GLU A 88 22.00 -6.66 -32.68
N GLY A 89 22.65 -7.70 -33.21
CA GLY A 89 23.57 -7.63 -34.35
C GLY A 89 25.04 -7.29 -34.01
N ASP A 90 25.45 -7.31 -32.74
CA ASP A 90 26.86 -7.51 -32.36
C ASP A 90 27.13 -9.03 -32.32
N ASP A 91 27.40 -9.65 -33.47
CA ASP A 91 28.14 -10.93 -33.56
C ASP A 91 29.65 -10.63 -33.71
#